data_AF-A0A812IMM0-F1
#
_entry.id   AF-A0A812IMM0-F1
#
_cell.length_a   1.000
_cell.length_b   1.000
_cell.length_c   1.000
_cell.angle_alpha   90.00
_cell.angle_beta   90.00
_cell.angle_gamma   90.00
#
_symmetry.space_group_name_H-M   'P 1'
#
loop_
_entity.id
_entity.type
_entity.pdbx_description
1 polymer ?
#
loop_
_entity_poly.entity_id
_entity_poly.type
_entity_poly.pdbx_seq_one_letter_code
_entity_poly.pdbx_strand_id
1 'polypeptide(L)'
;MTFTEAAFLTMPGLTGVLLTLVLVALALTSQPKFRALRFEIFSKIHTVGIVTWPILLFLHGSQGWVGIGIPLVLVVCGLPILLYVSARLARLLRYYLNSVRVLRAVVRPGPGKTEAEGALVQLELSRPRCLWRWKGHAGMYAFICMPEYALWQWHPMTITSGSEDSTVNFLVAGIGDWTQELAKRCLSGRLPRLALDGPFTAPTQSALDKRVLVAVGAGVGVTPFISLLSTLVSELVSESKQHRLVEAHFYWMTRDPMEFVFAWQILRKWLRHDILQSKIFIHLYTTAPTPGQNLPAFLFHEAVKRQCLVDRRYFKGHLAQWLEQRAVQTPGPQFPWAWAEGRDRAVIPLGSSVLTRLAHGIMRAAHDHPAQQLRFIRGFSVLACKPATQLARKGC
;
A
#
# COMPACT_ATOMS: atom_id res chain seq x y z
N MET A 1 -15.50 59.47 -2.28
CA MET A 1 -15.98 58.12 -1.89
C MET A 1 -15.59 57.89 -0.46
N THR A 2 -16.55 57.60 0.41
CA THR A 2 -16.28 57.24 1.82
C THR A 2 -15.65 55.84 1.91
N PHE A 3 -15.02 55.51 3.04
CA PHE A 3 -14.42 54.19 3.24
C PHE A 3 -15.44 53.06 3.07
N THR A 4 -16.66 53.22 3.60
CA THR A 4 -17.73 52.22 3.50
C THR A 4 -18.20 52.04 2.06
N GLU A 5 -18.33 53.12 1.30
CA GLU A 5 -18.64 53.05 -0.14
C GLU A 5 -17.53 52.36 -0.91
N ALA A 6 -16.26 52.71 -0.64
CA ALA A 6 -15.12 52.08 -1.29
C ALA A 6 -15.04 50.58 -0.96
N ALA A 7 -15.26 50.19 0.30
CA ALA A 7 -15.13 48.81 0.76
C ALA A 7 -16.30 47.91 0.33
N PHE A 8 -17.54 48.42 0.26
CA PHE A 8 -18.72 47.57 0.08
C PHE A 8 -19.51 47.84 -1.21
N LEU A 9 -19.36 49.01 -1.84
CA LEU A 9 -20.07 49.36 -3.08
C LEU A 9 -19.20 49.24 -4.32
N THR A 10 -17.88 49.08 -4.16
CA THR A 10 -16.98 48.85 -5.30
C THR A 10 -16.60 47.40 -5.42
N MET A 11 -16.41 46.97 -6.66
CA MET A 11 -16.05 45.60 -6.95
C MET A 11 -14.68 45.22 -6.33
N PRO A 12 -13.61 46.04 -6.41
CA PRO A 12 -12.35 45.75 -5.71
C PRO A 12 -12.50 45.68 -4.19
N GLY A 13 -13.28 46.58 -3.58
CA GLY A 13 -13.53 46.56 -2.14
C GLY A 13 -14.22 45.28 -1.68
N LEU A 14 -15.37 44.96 -2.30
CA LEU A 14 -16.18 43.81 -1.92
C LEU A 14 -15.42 42.49 -2.11
N THR A 15 -14.77 42.33 -3.26
CA THR A 15 -13.97 41.14 -3.56
C THR A 15 -12.75 41.02 -2.64
N GLY A 16 -12.17 42.14 -2.21
CA GLY A 16 -11.09 42.19 -1.23
C GLY A 16 -11.53 41.64 0.13
N VAL A 17 -12.67 42.09 0.64
CA VAL A 17 -13.25 41.59 1.90
C VAL A 17 -13.53 40.08 1.79
N LEU A 18 -14.13 39.63 0.69
CA LEU A 18 -14.41 38.21 0.45
C LEU A 18 -13.12 37.37 0.37
N LEU A 19 -12.08 37.86 -0.30
CA LEU A 19 -10.77 37.21 -0.35
C LEU A 19 -10.17 37.03 1.05
N THR A 20 -10.23 38.07 1.89
CA THR A 20 -9.75 38.00 3.27
C THR A 20 -10.52 36.94 4.06
N LEU A 21 -11.85 36.89 3.94
CA LEU A 21 -12.67 35.87 4.60
C LEU A 21 -12.31 34.44 4.16
N VAL A 22 -12.09 34.23 2.86
CA VAL A 22 -11.65 32.93 2.31
C VAL A 22 -10.28 32.55 2.88
N LEU A 23 -9.31 33.47 2.91
CA LEU A 23 -7.99 33.22 3.46
C LEU A 23 -8.03 32.90 4.96
N VAL A 24 -8.85 33.60 5.74
CA VAL A 24 -9.04 33.32 7.17
C VAL A 24 -9.62 31.91 7.36
N ALA A 25 -10.64 31.53 6.58
CA ALA A 25 -11.22 30.19 6.66
C ALA A 25 -10.21 29.09 6.31
N LEU A 26 -9.39 29.29 5.27
CA LEU A 26 -8.31 28.36 4.89
C LEU A 26 -7.25 28.26 6.00
N ALA A 27 -6.84 29.38 6.58
CA ALA A 27 -5.83 29.42 7.64
C ALA A 27 -6.30 28.72 8.93
N LEU A 28 -7.55 28.97 9.36
CA LEU A 28 -8.13 28.36 10.55
C LEU A 28 -8.28 26.84 10.39
N THR A 29 -8.73 26.39 9.22
CA THR A 29 -8.95 24.96 8.96
C THR A 29 -7.64 24.21 8.67
N SER A 30 -6.59 24.90 8.22
CA SER A 30 -5.23 24.36 8.05
C SER A 30 -4.49 24.07 9.36
N GLN A 31 -4.99 24.56 10.49
CA GLN A 31 -4.34 24.35 11.78
C GLN A 31 -4.18 22.83 12.07
N PRO A 32 -2.99 22.36 12.49
CA PRO A 32 -2.72 20.93 12.67
C PRO A 32 -3.73 20.22 13.57
N LYS A 33 -4.17 20.89 14.64
CA LYS A 33 -5.21 20.39 15.55
C LYS A 33 -6.55 20.21 14.85
N PHE A 34 -6.98 21.19 14.04
CA PHE A 34 -8.24 21.15 13.34
C PHE A 34 -8.24 20.08 12.25
N ARG A 35 -7.18 20.02 11.44
CA ARG A 35 -7.02 19.02 10.38
C ARG A 35 -7.02 17.59 10.92
N ALA A 36 -6.39 17.36 12.07
CA ALA A 36 -6.37 16.04 12.71
C ALA A 36 -7.73 15.61 13.27
N LEU A 37 -8.55 16.57 13.73
CA LEU A 37 -9.86 16.29 14.33
C LEU A 37 -11.00 16.24 13.30
N ARG A 38 -10.97 17.12 12.29
CA ARG A 38 -12.07 17.35 11.34
C ARG A 38 -11.56 17.46 9.90
N PHE A 39 -10.89 16.40 9.44
CA PHE A 39 -10.30 16.35 8.11
C PHE A 39 -11.31 16.58 6.96
N GLU A 40 -12.53 16.06 7.09
CA GLU A 40 -13.59 16.24 6.07
C GLU A 40 -13.96 17.72 5.86
N ILE A 41 -14.08 18.49 6.95
CA ILE A 41 -14.39 19.92 6.87
C ILE A 41 -13.20 20.67 6.25
N PHE A 42 -11.98 20.36 6.70
CA PHE A 42 -10.75 20.89 6.12
C PHE A 42 -10.72 20.67 4.59
N SER A 43 -10.94 19.42 4.14
CA SER A 43 -10.89 19.06 2.73
C SER A 43 -11.94 19.79 1.90
N LYS A 44 -13.18 19.91 2.41
CA LYS A 44 -14.27 20.62 1.71
C LYS A 44 -13.96 22.12 1.57
N ILE A 45 -13.56 22.78 2.66
CA ILE A 45 -13.25 24.23 2.65
C ILE A 45 -12.07 24.52 1.72
N HIS A 46 -11.03 23.69 1.72
CA HIS A 46 -9.88 23.86 0.83
C HIS A 46 -10.21 23.59 -0.65
N THR A 47 -11.08 22.61 -0.92
CA THR A 47 -11.53 22.33 -2.29
C THR A 47 -12.42 23.46 -2.84
N VAL A 48 -13.22 24.11 -2.00
CA VAL A 48 -13.95 25.32 -2.41
C VAL A 48 -12.96 26.48 -2.60
N GLY A 49 -12.05 26.68 -1.65
CA GLY A 49 -11.07 27.77 -1.68
C GLY A 49 -10.16 27.76 -2.91
N ILE A 50 -9.70 26.60 -3.37
CA ILE A 50 -8.85 26.51 -4.58
C ILE A 50 -9.57 26.97 -5.85
N VAL A 51 -10.90 26.95 -5.87
CA VAL A 51 -11.72 27.41 -6.99
C VAL A 51 -12.15 28.87 -6.79
N THR A 52 -12.64 29.21 -5.60
CA THR A 52 -13.18 30.55 -5.33
C THR A 52 -12.10 31.62 -5.22
N TRP A 53 -10.92 31.29 -4.67
CA TRP A 53 -9.85 32.27 -4.45
C TRP A 53 -9.29 32.85 -5.76
N PRO A 54 -8.94 32.06 -6.80
CA PRO A 54 -8.50 32.62 -8.08
C PRO A 54 -9.55 33.47 -8.77
N ILE A 55 -10.83 33.09 -8.68
CA ILE A 55 -11.95 33.83 -9.28
C ILE A 55 -12.10 35.20 -8.61
N LEU A 56 -12.12 35.23 -7.27
CA LEU A 56 -12.22 36.48 -6.52
C LEU A 56 -11.00 37.38 -6.75
N LEU A 57 -9.80 36.79 -6.87
CA LEU A 57 -8.57 37.54 -7.15
C LEU A 57 -8.57 38.15 -8.56
N PHE A 58 -9.12 37.44 -9.55
CA PHE A 58 -9.35 37.97 -10.90
C PHE A 58 -10.32 39.15 -10.88
N LEU A 59 -11.46 39.01 -10.21
CA LEU A 59 -12.42 40.10 -10.07
C LEU A 59 -11.76 41.28 -9.34
N HIS A 60 -11.12 41.07 -8.19
CA HIS A 60 -10.46 42.14 -7.43
C HIS A 60 -9.53 43.04 -8.25
N GLY A 61 -8.75 42.45 -9.15
CA GLY A 61 -7.83 43.19 -10.04
C GLY A 61 -8.45 43.69 -11.36
N SER A 62 -9.72 43.37 -11.66
CA SER A 62 -10.29 43.56 -13.00
C SER A 62 -10.58 45.02 -13.37
N GLN A 63 -10.74 45.90 -12.39
CA GLN A 63 -11.04 47.33 -12.61
C GLN A 63 -9.79 48.18 -12.82
N GLY A 64 -8.58 47.61 -12.67
CA GLY A 64 -7.33 48.28 -13.02
C GLY A 64 -6.99 49.54 -12.22
N TRP A 65 -7.58 49.77 -11.04
CA TRP A 65 -7.40 51.00 -10.24
C TRP A 65 -5.94 51.39 -9.98
N VAL A 66 -5.04 50.41 -9.85
CA VAL A 66 -3.62 50.61 -9.54
C VAL A 66 -2.72 49.85 -10.55
N GLY A 67 -3.27 49.39 -11.69
CA GLY A 67 -2.60 48.42 -12.59
C GLY A 67 -2.50 48.84 -14.06
N ILE A 68 -1.69 48.09 -14.82
CA ILE A 68 -1.35 48.33 -16.25
C ILE A 68 -2.48 47.86 -17.20
N GLY A 69 -3.75 48.01 -16.80
CA GLY A 69 -4.93 47.61 -17.60
C GLY A 69 -5.22 46.11 -17.72
N ILE A 70 -4.23 45.21 -17.52
CA ILE A 70 -4.42 43.75 -17.47
C ILE A 70 -4.36 43.27 -16.01
N PRO A 71 -5.29 42.42 -15.55
CA PRO A 71 -5.22 41.85 -14.21
C PRO A 71 -3.94 41.02 -14.04
N LEU A 72 -3.04 41.46 -13.16
CA LEU A 72 -1.72 40.84 -12.91
C LEU A 72 -1.82 39.33 -12.60
N VAL A 73 -2.92 38.91 -11.99
CA VAL A 73 -3.20 37.50 -11.69
C VAL A 73 -3.22 36.61 -12.94
N LEU A 74 -3.63 37.12 -14.11
CA LEU A 74 -3.59 36.34 -15.35
C LEU A 74 -2.16 36.05 -15.78
N VAL A 75 -1.24 37.00 -15.58
CA VAL A 75 0.17 36.86 -15.95
C VAL A 75 0.89 35.93 -14.96
N VAL A 76 0.69 36.16 -13.66
CA VAL A 76 1.42 35.44 -12.61
C VAL A 76 0.84 34.06 -12.32
N CYS A 77 -0.49 33.95 -12.26
CA CYS A 77 -1.18 32.71 -11.87
C CYS A 77 -1.76 31.94 -13.06
N GLY A 78 -1.81 32.53 -14.27
CA GLY A 78 -2.42 31.91 -15.44
C GLY A 78 -1.82 30.55 -15.80
N LEU A 79 -0.48 30.46 -15.91
CA LEU A 79 0.20 29.19 -16.21
C LEU A 79 -0.01 28.14 -15.11
N PRO A 80 0.21 28.43 -13.80
CA PRO A 80 -0.11 27.48 -12.74
C PRO A 80 -1.56 27.00 -12.73
N ILE A 81 -2.53 27.90 -12.95
CA ILE A 81 -3.96 27.56 -13.00
C ILE A 81 -4.24 26.66 -14.21
N LEU A 82 -3.70 26.99 -15.38
CA LEU A 82 -3.86 26.17 -16.59
C LEU A 82 -3.29 24.77 -16.42
N LEU A 83 -2.08 24.64 -15.85
CA LEU A 83 -1.45 23.35 -15.54
C LEU A 83 -2.28 22.55 -14.52
N TYR A 84 -2.81 23.21 -13.49
CA TYR A 84 -3.68 22.56 -12.52
C TYR A 84 -5.00 22.07 -13.16
N VAL A 85 -5.69 22.94 -13.90
CA VAL A 85 -6.97 22.62 -14.57
C VAL A 85 -6.78 21.52 -15.59
N SER A 86 -5.75 21.58 -16.43
CA SER A 86 -5.43 20.50 -17.39
C SER A 86 -5.14 19.17 -16.70
N ALA A 87 -4.40 19.16 -15.59
CA ALA A 87 -4.17 17.94 -14.80
C ALA A 87 -5.46 17.39 -14.14
N ARG A 88 -6.40 18.27 -13.78
CA ARG A 88 -7.72 17.86 -13.25
C ARG A 88 -8.63 17.34 -14.35
N LEU A 89 -8.67 18.00 -15.50
CA LEU A 89 -9.43 17.55 -16.67
C LEU A 89 -8.91 16.20 -17.18
N ALA A 90 -7.59 16.01 -17.24
CA ALA A 90 -7.00 14.74 -17.62
C ALA A 90 -7.39 13.60 -16.66
N ARG A 91 -7.49 13.87 -15.34
CA ARG A 91 -8.00 12.91 -14.36
C ARG A 91 -9.49 12.60 -14.57
N LEU A 92 -10.31 13.62 -14.84
CA LEU A 92 -11.73 13.44 -15.14
C LEU A 92 -11.95 12.64 -16.43
N LEU A 93 -11.13 12.87 -17.45
CA LEU A 93 -11.18 12.10 -18.69
C LEU A 93 -10.82 10.63 -18.42
N ARG A 94 -9.73 10.37 -17.69
CA ARG A 94 -9.33 9.01 -17.30
C ARG A 94 -10.41 8.30 -16.46
N TYR A 95 -11.12 9.03 -15.61
CA TYR A 95 -12.28 8.49 -14.88
C TYR A 95 -13.34 7.90 -15.81
N TYR A 96 -13.81 8.66 -16.81
CA TYR A 96 -14.85 8.19 -17.72
C TYR A 96 -14.35 7.05 -18.63
N LEU A 97 -13.09 7.10 -19.03
CA LEU A 97 -12.49 6.08 -19.91
C LEU A 97 -12.15 4.77 -19.17
N ASN A 98 -11.84 4.83 -17.87
CA ASN A 98 -11.33 3.71 -17.07
C ASN A 98 -12.27 3.30 -15.94
N SER A 99 -13.57 3.37 -16.19
CA SER A 99 -14.55 2.72 -15.31
C SER A 99 -14.39 1.20 -15.37
N VAL A 100 -14.38 0.56 -14.21
CA VAL A 100 -14.19 -0.88 -14.05
C VAL A 100 -15.33 -1.49 -13.24
N ARG A 101 -15.65 -2.75 -13.57
CA ARG A 101 -16.63 -3.54 -12.85
C ARG A 101 -15.92 -4.40 -11.82
N VAL A 102 -16.48 -4.47 -10.62
CA VAL A 102 -16.08 -5.47 -9.62
C VAL A 102 -16.65 -6.81 -10.07
N LEU A 103 -15.77 -7.76 -10.41
CA LEU A 103 -16.14 -9.12 -10.80
C LEU A 103 -16.43 -9.98 -9.58
N ARG A 104 -15.58 -9.84 -8.55
CA ARG A 104 -15.71 -10.57 -7.28
C ARG A 104 -15.18 -9.71 -6.14
N ALA A 105 -15.85 -9.78 -5.00
CA ALA A 105 -15.37 -9.20 -3.76
C ALA A 105 -15.45 -10.25 -2.66
N VAL A 106 -14.35 -10.46 -1.94
CA VAL A 106 -14.30 -11.33 -0.76
C VAL A 106 -13.98 -10.44 0.43
N VAL A 107 -14.94 -10.33 1.35
CA VAL A 107 -14.76 -9.55 2.58
C VAL A 107 -14.47 -10.50 3.73
N ARG A 108 -13.45 -10.15 4.52
CA ARG A 108 -13.16 -10.78 5.81
C ARG A 108 -13.45 -9.76 6.90
N PRO A 109 -14.39 -10.03 7.82
CA PRO A 109 -14.69 -9.14 8.94
C PRO A 109 -13.43 -8.91 9.77
N GLY A 110 -13.24 -7.67 10.21
CA GLY A 110 -12.14 -7.29 11.08
C GLY A 110 -12.50 -7.42 12.56
N PRO A 111 -11.54 -7.19 13.46
CA PRO A 111 -11.77 -7.16 14.91
C PRO A 111 -12.48 -5.88 15.40
N GLY A 112 -12.96 -5.03 14.49
CA GLY A 112 -13.64 -3.77 14.83
C GLY A 112 -15.02 -3.97 15.46
N LYS A 113 -15.63 -2.89 15.95
CA LYS A 113 -16.97 -2.95 16.56
C LYS A 113 -18.07 -3.18 15.54
N THR A 114 -17.81 -2.83 14.29
CA THR A 114 -18.72 -3.06 13.16
C THR A 114 -18.07 -4.04 12.19
N GLU A 115 -18.88 -4.80 11.44
CA GLU A 115 -18.38 -5.79 10.46
C GLU A 115 -17.48 -5.19 9.37
N ALA A 116 -17.59 -3.87 9.13
CA ALA A 116 -16.78 -3.14 8.16
C ALA A 116 -15.49 -2.54 8.75
N GLU A 117 -15.43 -2.33 10.06
CA GLU A 117 -14.28 -1.72 10.72
C GLU A 117 -13.14 -2.74 10.86
N GLY A 118 -11.99 -2.41 10.26
CA GLY A 118 -10.85 -3.32 10.19
C GLY A 118 -11.04 -4.49 9.23
N ALA A 119 -12.15 -4.53 8.47
CA ALA A 119 -12.40 -5.58 7.49
C ALA A 119 -11.37 -5.54 6.36
N LEU A 120 -11.03 -6.70 5.82
CA LEU A 120 -10.17 -6.83 4.64
C LEU A 120 -11.01 -7.24 3.44
N VAL A 121 -11.02 -6.38 2.43
CA VAL A 121 -11.76 -6.56 1.19
C VAL A 121 -10.78 -6.89 0.08
N GLN A 122 -10.84 -8.13 -0.41
CA GLN A 122 -10.18 -8.52 -1.65
C GLN A 122 -11.11 -8.20 -2.82
N LEU A 123 -10.73 -7.25 -3.64
CA LEU A 123 -11.43 -6.87 -4.86
C LEU A 123 -10.76 -7.50 -6.07
N GLU A 124 -11.58 -8.06 -6.95
CA GLU A 124 -11.20 -8.55 -8.27
C GLU A 124 -11.93 -7.74 -9.32
N LEU A 125 -11.19 -6.91 -10.05
CA LEU A 125 -11.75 -5.94 -11.00
C LEU A 125 -11.49 -6.37 -12.43
N SER A 126 -12.44 -6.06 -13.30
CA SER A 126 -12.28 -6.19 -14.75
C SER A 126 -11.15 -5.28 -15.25
N ARG A 127 -10.47 -5.70 -16.32
CA ARG A 127 -9.44 -4.90 -16.97
C ARG A 127 -9.98 -3.55 -17.47
N PRO A 128 -9.38 -2.39 -17.11
CA PRO A 128 -9.69 -1.13 -17.78
C PRO A 128 -9.35 -1.21 -19.28
N ARG A 129 -10.21 -0.59 -20.09
CA ARG A 129 -10.18 -0.73 -21.56
C ARG A 129 -9.16 0.18 -22.24
N CYS A 130 -8.91 1.37 -21.68
CA CYS A 130 -8.09 2.40 -22.30
C CYS A 130 -6.95 2.85 -21.36
N LEU A 131 -5.86 3.38 -21.90
CA LEU A 131 -4.79 4.10 -21.18
C LEU A 131 -4.10 3.35 -20.01
N TRP A 132 -4.38 2.06 -19.82
CA TRP A 132 -3.77 1.24 -18.78
C TRP A 132 -2.64 0.38 -19.34
N ARG A 133 -1.43 0.54 -18.77
CA ARG A 133 -0.29 -0.27 -19.17
C ARG A 133 -0.32 -1.64 -18.48
N TRP A 134 -0.62 -2.67 -19.24
CA TRP A 134 -0.75 -4.06 -18.76
C TRP A 134 0.55 -4.76 -18.43
N LYS A 135 1.66 -4.37 -19.09
CA LYS A 135 2.96 -5.04 -18.86
C LYS A 135 3.73 -4.33 -17.75
N GLY A 136 4.22 -5.13 -16.79
CA GLY A 136 5.17 -4.69 -15.77
C GLY A 136 4.55 -3.95 -14.58
N HIS A 137 3.26 -4.14 -14.30
CA HIS A 137 2.60 -3.48 -13.16
C HIS A 137 2.84 -4.17 -11.80
N ALA A 138 3.78 -5.12 -11.74
CA ALA A 138 4.09 -5.84 -10.51
C ALA A 138 4.59 -4.86 -9.43
N GLY A 139 3.92 -4.88 -8.27
CA GLY A 139 4.23 -3.97 -7.17
C GLY A 139 3.87 -2.49 -7.42
N MET A 140 3.20 -2.16 -8.52
CA MET A 140 2.61 -0.82 -8.75
C MET A 140 1.41 -0.57 -7.84
N TYR A 141 1.04 0.70 -7.73
CA TYR A 141 -0.22 1.10 -7.11
C TYR A 141 -1.09 1.85 -8.12
N ALA A 142 -2.38 1.97 -7.82
CA ALA A 142 -3.32 2.74 -8.61
C ALA A 142 -4.25 3.50 -7.66
N PHE A 143 -4.81 4.60 -8.14
CA PHE A 143 -5.86 5.28 -7.41
C PHE A 143 -7.21 4.69 -7.76
N ILE A 144 -8.00 4.38 -6.73
CA ILE A 144 -9.36 3.88 -6.85
C ILE A 144 -10.33 4.98 -6.43
N CYS A 145 -11.39 5.16 -7.21
CA CYS A 145 -12.51 6.03 -6.89
C CYS A 145 -13.82 5.23 -6.88
N MET A 146 -14.69 5.54 -5.92
CA MET A 146 -16.06 5.00 -5.79
C MET A 146 -17.05 6.15 -5.98
N PRO A 147 -17.44 6.46 -7.23
CA PRO A 147 -18.23 7.65 -7.55
C PRO A 147 -19.60 7.69 -6.88
N GLU A 148 -20.21 6.52 -6.65
CA GLU A 148 -21.50 6.39 -5.96
C GLU A 148 -21.48 6.83 -4.48
N TYR A 149 -20.30 7.07 -3.91
CA TYR A 149 -20.13 7.57 -2.55
C TYR A 149 -19.39 8.91 -2.53
N ALA A 150 -18.25 8.98 -3.22
CA ALA A 150 -17.42 10.18 -3.24
C ALA A 150 -16.77 10.36 -4.62
N LEU A 151 -17.39 11.20 -5.47
CA LEU A 151 -16.97 11.48 -6.85
C LEU A 151 -15.52 12.00 -6.98
N TRP A 152 -15.06 12.75 -5.99
CA TRP A 152 -13.79 13.48 -6.04
C TRP A 152 -12.69 12.84 -5.19
N GLN A 153 -12.99 11.76 -4.46
CA GLN A 153 -12.04 11.12 -3.56
C GLN A 153 -11.36 9.93 -4.27
N TRP A 154 -10.05 10.08 -4.49
CA TRP A 154 -9.19 9.07 -5.09
C TRP A 154 -8.25 8.53 -4.03
N HIS A 155 -8.26 7.21 -3.83
CA HIS A 155 -7.46 6.56 -2.80
C HIS A 155 -6.37 5.69 -3.42
N PRO A 156 -5.09 5.90 -3.08
CA PRO A 156 -4.00 5.08 -3.59
C PRO A 156 -4.06 3.69 -2.94
N MET A 157 -4.06 2.66 -3.78
CA MET A 157 -4.12 1.26 -3.37
C MET A 157 -3.12 0.45 -4.20
N THR A 158 -2.37 -0.42 -3.54
CA THR A 158 -1.40 -1.27 -4.21
C THR A 158 -2.11 -2.40 -4.96
N ILE A 159 -1.71 -2.62 -6.21
CA ILE A 159 -2.21 -3.71 -7.04
C ILE A 159 -1.63 -5.01 -6.48
N THR A 160 -2.48 -6.02 -6.26
CA THR A 160 -2.07 -7.33 -5.75
C THR A 160 -1.99 -8.39 -6.84
N SER A 161 -2.56 -8.16 -8.02
CA SER A 161 -2.43 -9.06 -9.16
C SER A 161 -1.05 -8.99 -9.80
N GLY A 162 -0.60 -10.10 -10.37
CA GLY A 162 0.63 -10.21 -11.16
C GLY A 162 0.44 -9.71 -12.59
N SER A 163 1.55 -9.50 -13.30
CA SER A 163 1.54 -8.90 -14.66
C SER A 163 0.81 -9.74 -15.72
N GLU A 164 0.62 -11.04 -15.48
CA GLU A 164 -0.04 -11.97 -16.40
C GLU A 164 -1.50 -12.24 -16.04
N ASP A 165 -1.96 -11.77 -14.89
CA ASP A 165 -3.31 -12.07 -14.40
C ASP A 165 -4.38 -11.36 -15.25
N SER A 166 -5.49 -12.05 -15.52
CA SER A 166 -6.62 -11.54 -16.34
C SER A 166 -7.42 -10.42 -15.66
N THR A 167 -7.18 -10.15 -14.38
CA THR A 167 -7.92 -9.20 -13.54
C THR A 167 -6.98 -8.25 -12.79
N VAL A 168 -7.50 -7.09 -12.38
CA VAL A 168 -6.76 -6.15 -11.51
C VAL A 168 -7.28 -6.32 -10.10
N ASN A 169 -6.42 -6.85 -9.23
CA ASN A 169 -6.81 -7.19 -7.88
C ASN A 169 -6.28 -6.18 -6.88
N PHE A 170 -7.06 -5.92 -5.83
CA PHE A 170 -6.68 -5.05 -4.71
C PHE A 170 -7.05 -5.73 -3.39
N LEU A 171 -6.26 -5.47 -2.36
CA LEU A 171 -6.60 -5.82 -0.98
C LEU A 171 -6.69 -4.53 -0.17
N VAL A 172 -7.91 -4.19 0.22
CA VAL A 172 -8.25 -2.91 0.88
C VAL A 172 -8.66 -3.16 2.31
N ALA A 173 -8.10 -2.40 3.25
CA ALA A 173 -8.46 -2.48 4.66
C ALA A 173 -9.43 -1.37 5.07
N GLY A 174 -10.50 -1.74 5.77
CA GLY A 174 -11.56 -0.87 6.29
C GLY A 174 -11.12 0.01 7.46
N ILE A 175 -10.15 0.91 7.25
CA ILE A 175 -9.56 1.75 8.30
C ILE A 175 -10.20 3.15 8.36
N GLY A 176 -10.67 3.67 7.22
CA GLY A 176 -11.32 4.97 7.10
C GLY A 176 -12.69 4.89 6.45
N ASP A 177 -13.43 6.00 6.51
CA ASP A 177 -14.85 6.07 6.14
C ASP A 177 -15.12 5.53 4.72
N TRP A 178 -14.33 5.95 3.73
CA TRP A 178 -14.44 5.46 2.36
C TRP A 178 -14.21 3.95 2.23
N THR A 179 -13.18 3.42 2.90
CA THR A 179 -12.83 2.00 2.84
C THR A 179 -13.81 1.12 3.62
N GLN A 180 -14.39 1.65 4.70
CA GLN A 180 -15.44 0.97 5.46
C GLN A 180 -16.74 0.93 4.67
N GLU A 181 -17.09 2.03 4.00
CA GLU A 181 -18.26 2.07 3.12
C GLU A 181 -18.13 1.07 1.96
N LEU A 182 -16.95 0.98 1.35
CA LEU A 182 -16.65 -0.05 0.36
C LEU A 182 -16.87 -1.46 0.93
N ALA A 183 -16.38 -1.73 2.14
CA ALA A 183 -16.58 -3.01 2.81
C ALA A 183 -18.07 -3.30 3.08
N LYS A 184 -18.83 -2.32 3.57
CA LYS A 184 -20.28 -2.44 3.82
C LYS A 184 -21.04 -2.81 2.55
N ARG A 185 -20.77 -2.12 1.44
CA ARG A 185 -21.43 -2.40 0.14
C ARG A 185 -21.09 -3.78 -0.40
N CYS A 186 -19.83 -4.21 -0.25
CA CYS A 186 -19.43 -5.56 -0.61
C CYS A 186 -20.10 -6.63 0.29
N LEU A 187 -20.23 -6.40 1.59
CA LEU A 187 -20.94 -7.29 2.52
C LEU A 187 -22.44 -7.38 2.21
N SER A 188 -23.06 -6.28 1.79
CA SER A 188 -24.48 -6.25 1.41
C SER A 188 -24.76 -6.84 0.02
N GLY A 189 -23.75 -7.38 -0.67
CA GLY A 189 -23.87 -7.92 -2.03
C GLY A 189 -24.03 -6.86 -3.13
N ARG A 190 -24.00 -5.56 -2.79
CA ARG A 190 -24.13 -4.46 -3.75
C ARG A 190 -22.74 -4.01 -4.20
N LEU A 191 -22.19 -4.71 -5.19
CA LEU A 191 -20.88 -4.39 -5.74
C LEU A 191 -20.89 -3.00 -6.43
N PRO A 192 -20.14 -2.00 -5.92
CA PRO A 192 -20.15 -0.66 -6.48
C PRO A 192 -19.39 -0.61 -7.81
N ARG A 193 -19.73 0.36 -8.66
CA ARG A 193 -18.86 0.71 -9.79
C ARG A 193 -17.63 1.45 -9.28
N LEU A 194 -16.45 1.10 -9.79
CA LEU A 194 -15.20 1.74 -9.42
C LEU A 194 -14.54 2.34 -10.67
N ALA A 195 -13.69 3.35 -10.47
CA ALA A 195 -12.83 3.90 -11.50
C ALA A 195 -11.36 3.77 -11.06
N LEU A 196 -10.48 3.49 -12.02
CA LEU A 196 -9.05 3.34 -11.79
C LEU A 196 -8.24 4.43 -12.51
N ASP A 197 -7.31 5.05 -11.79
CA ASP A 197 -6.25 5.89 -12.36
C ASP A 197 -4.90 5.23 -12.07
N GLY A 198 -4.10 5.01 -13.11
CA GLY A 198 -2.83 4.30 -13.02
C GLY A 198 -2.56 3.38 -14.22
N PRO A 199 -1.64 2.42 -14.09
CA PRO A 199 -0.88 2.10 -12.87
C PRO A 199 0.30 3.08 -12.66
N PHE A 200 0.60 3.40 -11.39
CA PHE A 200 1.69 4.29 -10.98
C PHE A 200 2.89 3.51 -10.46
N THR A 201 4.08 4.01 -10.78
CA THR A 201 5.32 3.33 -10.44
C THR A 201 5.59 3.33 -8.93
N ALA A 202 6.21 2.26 -8.45
CA ALA A 202 6.64 2.13 -7.06
C ALA A 202 8.07 1.58 -7.01
N PRO A 203 8.85 1.90 -5.95
CA PRO A 203 10.22 1.40 -5.80
C PRO A 203 10.33 -0.13 -5.88
N THR A 204 9.26 -0.83 -5.48
CA THR A 204 9.15 -2.29 -5.44
C THR A 204 9.31 -2.96 -6.81
N GLN A 205 9.15 -2.25 -7.94
CA GLN A 205 9.39 -2.82 -9.27
C GLN A 205 10.83 -3.22 -9.51
N SER A 206 11.77 -2.41 -9.00
CA SER A 206 13.21 -2.67 -9.16
C SER A 206 13.67 -3.97 -8.49
N ALA A 207 12.80 -4.58 -7.67
CA ALA A 207 13.02 -5.85 -7.00
C ALA A 207 13.11 -7.04 -7.98
N LEU A 208 12.38 -6.99 -9.09
CA LEU A 208 12.30 -8.10 -10.05
C LEU A 208 13.64 -8.33 -10.79
N ASP A 209 14.46 -7.29 -10.92
CA ASP A 209 15.75 -7.37 -11.61
C ASP A 209 16.89 -7.88 -10.71
N LYS A 210 16.60 -8.15 -9.43
CA LYS A 210 17.62 -8.54 -8.44
C LYS A 210 17.87 -10.04 -8.45
N ARG A 211 19.12 -10.41 -8.17
CA ARG A 211 19.53 -11.83 -8.07
C ARG A 211 19.04 -12.46 -6.78
N VAL A 212 19.03 -11.70 -5.69
CA VAL A 212 18.50 -12.13 -4.40
C VAL A 212 17.51 -11.10 -3.88
N LEU A 213 16.31 -11.55 -3.54
CA LEU A 213 15.21 -10.72 -3.06
C LEU A 213 14.85 -11.07 -1.63
N VAL A 214 14.81 -10.08 -0.73
CA VAL A 214 14.21 -10.26 0.60
C VAL A 214 13.07 -9.25 0.77
N ALA A 215 11.86 -9.77 0.86
CA ALA A 215 10.63 -9.00 1.02
C ALA A 215 10.06 -9.19 2.42
N VAL A 216 9.85 -8.10 3.16
CA VAL A 216 9.30 -8.13 4.52
C VAL A 216 8.02 -7.31 4.57
N GLY A 217 6.88 -7.99 4.67
CA GLY A 217 5.54 -7.40 4.71
C GLY A 217 4.85 -7.62 6.05
N ALA A 218 4.22 -6.56 6.57
CA ALA A 218 3.42 -6.62 7.79
C ALA A 218 1.98 -6.15 7.52
N GLY A 219 1.00 -6.99 7.86
CA GLY A 219 -0.42 -6.76 7.57
C GLY A 219 -0.66 -6.39 6.10
N VAL A 220 -1.46 -5.33 5.85
CA VAL A 220 -1.76 -4.82 4.49
C VAL A 220 -0.51 -4.35 3.72
N GLY A 221 0.59 -4.06 4.41
CA GLY A 221 1.87 -3.73 3.78
C GLY A 221 2.48 -4.89 2.97
N VAL A 222 1.90 -6.10 3.03
CA VAL A 222 2.29 -7.23 2.19
C VAL A 222 1.82 -7.12 0.74
N THR A 223 0.83 -6.28 0.45
CA THR A 223 0.18 -6.17 -0.87
C THR A 223 1.12 -6.05 -2.08
N PRO A 224 2.18 -5.19 -2.09
CA PRO A 224 3.10 -5.13 -3.23
C PRO A 224 3.88 -6.44 -3.40
N PHE A 225 4.17 -7.14 -2.30
CA PHE A 225 4.89 -8.41 -2.33
C PHE A 225 4.02 -9.56 -2.85
N ILE A 226 2.71 -9.52 -2.63
CA ILE A 226 1.77 -10.47 -3.25
C ILE A 226 1.82 -10.32 -4.78
N SER A 227 1.81 -9.09 -5.30
CA SER A 227 1.91 -8.82 -6.74
C SER A 227 3.26 -9.23 -7.33
N LEU A 228 4.36 -8.96 -6.62
CA LEU A 228 5.68 -9.44 -6.99
C LEU A 228 5.75 -10.97 -7.01
N LEU A 229 5.26 -11.63 -5.96
CA LEU A 229 5.25 -13.08 -5.85
C LEU A 229 4.42 -13.71 -6.98
N SER A 230 3.23 -13.18 -7.27
CA SER A 230 2.40 -13.65 -8.39
C SER A 230 3.16 -13.54 -9.73
N THR A 231 3.82 -12.40 -9.96
CA THR A 231 4.61 -12.18 -11.19
C THR A 231 5.80 -13.14 -11.26
N LEU A 232 6.60 -13.27 -10.20
CA LEU A 232 7.75 -14.18 -10.16
C LEU A 232 7.34 -15.64 -10.36
N VAL A 233 6.23 -16.07 -9.74
CA VAL A 233 5.70 -17.42 -9.92
C VAL A 233 5.32 -17.67 -11.37
N SER A 234 4.62 -16.74 -12.02
CA SER A 234 4.22 -16.89 -13.41
C SER A 234 5.42 -16.85 -14.38
N GLU A 235 6.37 -15.95 -14.17
CA GLU A 235 7.54 -15.86 -15.04
C GLU A 235 8.48 -17.08 -14.88
N LEU A 236 8.63 -17.62 -13.66
CA LEU A 236 9.41 -18.85 -13.44
C LEU A 236 8.74 -20.11 -14.00
N VAL A 237 7.40 -20.20 -13.95
CA VAL A 237 6.67 -21.36 -14.49
C VAL A 237 6.58 -21.33 -16.00
N SER A 238 6.45 -20.14 -16.60
CA SER A 238 6.33 -20.00 -18.06
C SER A 238 7.65 -20.23 -18.80
N GLU A 239 8.79 -20.35 -18.10
CA GLU A 239 10.16 -20.38 -18.65
C GLU A 239 10.45 -19.29 -19.71
N SER A 240 9.59 -18.27 -19.76
CA SER A 240 9.53 -17.31 -20.86
C SER A 240 10.71 -16.33 -20.86
N LYS A 241 11.40 -16.22 -19.71
CA LYS A 241 12.55 -15.35 -19.51
C LYS A 241 13.64 -16.04 -18.70
N GLN A 242 14.88 -15.77 -19.08
CA GLN A 242 16.04 -16.19 -18.30
C GLN A 242 16.15 -15.32 -17.04
N HIS A 243 15.62 -15.83 -15.92
CA HIS A 243 15.62 -15.10 -14.66
C HIS A 243 17.00 -15.09 -14.02
N ARG A 244 17.47 -13.89 -13.69
CA ARG A 244 18.67 -13.68 -12.86
C ARG A 244 18.45 -14.03 -11.38
N LEU A 245 17.21 -14.28 -10.99
CA LEU A 245 16.84 -14.63 -9.63
C LEU A 245 17.43 -15.99 -9.25
N VAL A 246 18.30 -15.95 -8.24
CA VAL A 246 18.88 -17.09 -7.55
C VAL A 246 17.93 -17.54 -6.44
N GLU A 247 17.53 -16.62 -5.56
CA GLU A 247 16.63 -16.91 -4.44
C GLU A 247 15.78 -15.69 -4.03
N ALA A 248 14.60 -15.94 -3.50
CA ALA A 248 13.69 -14.92 -2.98
C ALA A 248 13.07 -15.36 -1.65
N HIS A 249 13.19 -14.53 -0.61
CA HIS A 249 12.62 -14.77 0.71
C HIS A 249 11.49 -13.78 1.00
N PHE A 250 10.30 -14.30 1.24
CA PHE A 250 9.11 -13.53 1.58
C PHE A 250 8.74 -13.75 3.03
N TYR A 251 8.94 -12.73 3.86
CA TYR A 251 8.54 -12.71 5.26
C TYR A 251 7.20 -11.99 5.39
N TRP A 252 6.13 -12.73 5.66
CA TRP A 252 4.81 -12.16 5.89
C TRP A 252 4.43 -12.30 7.36
N MET A 253 4.31 -11.16 8.02
CA MET A 253 3.89 -11.06 9.42
C MET A 253 2.47 -10.48 9.51
N THR A 254 1.58 -11.13 10.26
CA THR A 254 0.23 -10.62 10.49
C THR A 254 -0.25 -10.91 11.91
N ARG A 255 -1.31 -10.24 12.34
CA ARG A 255 -2.02 -10.60 13.57
C ARG A 255 -3.09 -11.65 13.32
N ASP A 256 -3.71 -11.65 12.13
CA ASP A 256 -4.73 -12.62 11.78
C ASP A 256 -4.23 -13.59 10.70
N PRO A 257 -4.01 -14.88 11.01
CA PRO A 257 -3.55 -15.85 10.01
C PRO A 257 -4.52 -16.05 8.85
N MET A 258 -5.79 -15.67 8.99
CA MET A 258 -6.75 -15.74 7.88
C MET A 258 -6.36 -14.83 6.72
N GLU A 259 -5.52 -13.82 6.94
CA GLU A 259 -4.97 -12.99 5.87
C GLU A 259 -4.11 -13.80 4.88
N PHE A 260 -3.44 -14.87 5.33
CA PHE A 260 -2.62 -15.73 4.46
C PHE A 260 -3.45 -16.41 3.36
N VAL A 261 -4.75 -16.60 3.60
CA VAL A 261 -5.67 -17.20 2.63
C VAL A 261 -5.80 -16.34 1.36
N PHE A 262 -5.55 -15.03 1.43
CA PHE A 262 -5.58 -14.17 0.25
C PHE A 262 -4.52 -14.53 -0.80
N ALA A 263 -3.39 -15.11 -0.36
CA ALA A 263 -2.37 -15.63 -1.27
C ALA A 263 -2.50 -17.13 -1.56
N TRP A 264 -3.58 -17.79 -1.11
CA TRP A 264 -3.73 -19.24 -1.20
C TRP A 264 -3.58 -19.78 -2.63
N GLN A 265 -4.11 -19.07 -3.62
CA GLN A 265 -3.96 -19.46 -5.03
C GLN A 265 -2.49 -19.48 -5.47
N ILE A 266 -1.70 -18.52 -5.01
CA ILE A 266 -0.25 -18.42 -5.30
C ILE A 266 0.50 -19.50 -4.53
N LEU A 267 0.17 -19.70 -3.25
CA LEU A 267 0.78 -20.74 -2.39
C LEU A 267 0.52 -22.14 -2.95
N ARG A 268 -0.67 -22.43 -3.46
CA ARG A 268 -0.97 -23.72 -4.11
C ARG A 268 -0.15 -23.94 -5.37
N LYS A 269 0.07 -22.89 -6.19
CA LYS A 269 0.95 -22.99 -7.36
C LYS A 269 2.39 -23.28 -6.91
N TRP A 270 2.87 -22.53 -5.92
CA TRP A 270 4.19 -22.75 -5.32
C TRP A 270 4.39 -24.18 -4.78
N LEU A 271 3.39 -24.72 -4.06
CA LEU A 271 3.43 -26.09 -3.52
C LEU A 271 3.47 -27.19 -4.59
N ARG A 272 3.07 -26.91 -5.83
CA ARG A 272 3.00 -27.91 -6.92
C ARG A 272 4.24 -27.97 -7.80
N HIS A 273 5.12 -26.97 -7.73
CA HIS A 273 6.29 -26.86 -8.60
C HIS A 273 7.58 -26.82 -7.79
N ASP A 274 8.40 -27.86 -7.93
CA ASP A 274 9.67 -28.00 -7.21
C ASP A 274 10.66 -26.87 -7.55
N ILE A 275 10.64 -26.38 -8.79
CA ILE A 275 11.45 -25.23 -9.23
C ILE A 275 11.14 -24.00 -8.37
N LEU A 276 9.86 -23.75 -8.08
CA LEU A 276 9.46 -22.61 -7.25
C LEU A 276 9.88 -22.79 -5.80
N GLN A 277 9.84 -24.01 -5.27
CA GLN A 277 10.28 -24.31 -3.91
C GLN A 277 11.79 -24.17 -3.73
N SER A 278 12.57 -24.46 -4.78
CA SER A 278 14.03 -24.30 -4.74
C SER A 278 14.49 -22.84 -4.76
N LYS A 279 13.68 -21.92 -5.31
CA LYS A 279 14.04 -20.51 -5.50
C LYS A 279 13.28 -19.55 -4.59
N ILE A 280 12.05 -19.85 -4.21
CA ILE A 280 11.17 -18.96 -3.45
C ILE A 280 10.89 -19.57 -2.09
N PHE A 281 11.29 -18.86 -1.05
CA PHE A 281 11.08 -19.22 0.35
C PHE A 281 10.04 -18.31 0.98
N ILE A 282 8.95 -18.89 1.46
CA ILE A 282 7.84 -18.16 2.06
C ILE A 282 7.81 -18.44 3.56
N HIS A 283 7.98 -17.39 4.35
CA HIS A 283 8.02 -17.44 5.81
C HIS A 283 6.80 -16.69 6.38
N LEU A 284 5.88 -17.44 6.97
CA LEU A 284 4.62 -16.91 7.51
C LEU A 284 4.71 -16.81 9.04
N TYR A 285 4.43 -15.63 9.59
CA TYR A 285 4.49 -15.35 11.02
C TYR A 285 3.18 -14.76 11.50
N THR A 286 2.66 -15.30 12.59
CA THR A 286 1.57 -14.67 13.34
C THR A 286 2.13 -13.98 14.58
N THR A 287 1.62 -12.79 14.86
CA THR A 287 1.98 -11.96 16.02
C THR A 287 0.85 -11.88 17.04
N ALA A 288 -0.28 -12.56 16.79
CA ALA A 288 -1.36 -12.62 17.76
C ALA A 288 -0.93 -13.40 19.02
N PRO A 289 -1.13 -12.83 20.22
CA PRO A 289 -0.93 -13.58 21.45
C PRO A 289 -1.95 -14.73 21.51
N THR A 290 -1.48 -15.94 21.80
CA THR A 290 -2.35 -17.05 22.24
C THR A 290 -2.67 -16.80 23.72
N PRO A 291 -3.93 -16.86 24.23
CA PRO A 291 -4.96 -17.90 24.00
C PRO A 291 -6.45 -17.44 23.89
N GLY A 292 -7.35 -18.34 23.45
CA GLY A 292 -8.80 -18.32 23.70
C GLY A 292 -9.73 -17.76 22.61
N GLN A 293 -9.52 -16.51 22.18
CA GLN A 293 -10.56 -15.79 21.40
C GLN A 293 -10.44 -15.93 19.87
N ASN A 294 -9.27 -16.31 19.35
CA ASN A 294 -9.04 -16.44 17.91
C ASN A 294 -8.59 -17.87 17.55
N LEU A 295 -9.57 -18.71 17.17
CA LEU A 295 -9.36 -20.11 16.79
C LEU A 295 -8.37 -20.26 15.61
N PRO A 296 -8.46 -19.48 14.51
CA PRO A 296 -7.44 -19.49 13.45
C PRO A 296 -6.01 -19.27 13.95
N ALA A 297 -5.81 -18.30 14.85
CA ALA A 297 -4.51 -18.05 15.48
C ALA A 297 -4.02 -19.26 16.28
N PHE A 298 -4.89 -19.86 17.09
CA PHE A 298 -4.54 -21.06 17.85
C PHE A 298 -4.13 -22.24 16.94
N LEU A 299 -4.96 -22.54 15.93
CA LEU A 299 -4.70 -23.63 14.99
C LEU A 299 -3.39 -23.41 14.22
N PHE A 300 -3.12 -22.18 13.79
CA PHE A 300 -1.86 -21.84 13.11
C PHE A 300 -0.65 -22.09 14.02
N HIS A 301 -0.71 -21.65 15.28
CA HIS A 301 0.38 -21.90 16.23
C HIS A 301 0.60 -23.39 16.50
N GLU A 302 -0.47 -24.17 16.68
CA GLU A 302 -0.36 -25.62 16.89
C GLU A 302 0.20 -26.35 15.65
N ALA A 303 -0.22 -25.95 14.45
CA ALA A 303 0.34 -26.48 13.21
C ALA A 303 1.84 -26.19 13.11
N VAL A 304 2.27 -24.94 13.38
CA VAL A 304 3.69 -24.55 13.36
C VAL A 304 4.49 -25.30 14.43
N LYS A 305 3.96 -25.48 15.64
CA LYS A 305 4.62 -26.27 16.69
C LYS A 305 4.83 -27.71 16.26
N ARG A 306 3.81 -28.36 15.68
CA ARG A 306 3.89 -29.73 15.17
C ARG A 306 4.94 -29.84 14.07
N GLN A 307 4.94 -28.90 13.12
CA GLN A 307 5.95 -28.85 12.06
C GLN A 307 7.36 -28.67 12.63
N CYS A 308 7.54 -27.75 13.58
CA CYS A 308 8.82 -27.54 14.26
C CYS A 308 9.34 -28.80 14.97
N LEU A 309 8.46 -29.63 15.56
CA LEU A 309 8.87 -30.88 16.18
C LEU A 309 9.38 -31.90 15.16
N VAL A 310 8.73 -31.99 14.00
CA VAL A 310 9.16 -32.86 12.89
C VAL A 310 10.51 -32.38 12.36
N ASP A 311 10.62 -31.10 12.03
CA ASP A 311 11.82 -30.51 11.46
C ASP A 311 12.99 -30.59 12.48
N ARG A 312 12.75 -30.36 13.78
CA ARG A 312 13.80 -30.45 14.81
C ARG A 312 14.33 -31.87 14.96
N ARG A 313 13.49 -32.91 14.80
CA ARG A 313 13.96 -34.30 14.78
C ARG A 313 14.86 -34.55 13.57
N TYR A 314 14.48 -34.04 12.40
CA TYR A 314 15.25 -34.14 11.18
C TYR A 314 16.62 -33.44 11.28
N PHE A 315 16.64 -32.20 11.80
CA PHE A 315 17.86 -31.39 11.91
C PHE A 315 18.66 -31.62 13.19
N LYS A 316 18.24 -32.50 14.11
CA LYS A 316 18.91 -32.71 15.42
C LYS A 316 20.40 -33.04 15.29
N GLY A 317 20.75 -33.94 14.37
CA GLY A 317 22.15 -34.32 14.11
C GLY A 317 22.96 -33.19 13.51
N HIS A 318 22.37 -32.45 12.55
CA HIS A 318 22.99 -31.29 11.92
C HIS A 318 23.21 -30.13 12.91
N LEU A 319 22.27 -29.90 13.83
CA LEU A 319 22.37 -28.88 14.87
C LEU A 319 23.46 -29.21 15.89
N ALA A 320 23.61 -30.48 16.28
CA ALA A 320 24.68 -30.93 17.17
C ALA A 320 26.07 -30.69 16.54
N GLN A 321 26.22 -31.10 15.26
CA GLN A 321 27.44 -30.87 14.49
C GLN A 321 27.76 -29.37 14.32
N TRP A 322 26.74 -28.54 14.09
CA TRP A 322 26.90 -27.09 14.00
C TRP A 322 27.33 -26.45 15.33
N LEU A 323 26.72 -26.85 16.45
CA LEU A 323 27.04 -26.36 17.80
C LEU A 323 28.47 -26.73 18.22
N GLU A 324 28.91 -27.94 17.89
CA GLU A 324 30.25 -28.43 18.23
C GLU A 324 31.35 -27.76 17.39
N GLN A 325 31.13 -27.59 16.09
CA GLN A 325 32.19 -27.13 15.20
C GLN A 325 32.23 -25.60 15.04
N ARG A 326 31.14 -24.88 15.38
CA ARG A 326 30.91 -23.46 14.99
C ARG A 326 31.21 -23.19 13.50
N ALA A 327 31.27 -24.24 12.70
CA ALA A 327 31.77 -24.22 11.33
C ALA A 327 30.57 -24.20 10.39
N VAL A 328 30.58 -23.20 9.53
CA VAL A 328 29.49 -22.77 8.67
C VAL A 328 29.36 -23.74 7.50
N GLN A 329 28.57 -24.80 7.68
CA GLN A 329 27.77 -25.35 6.59
C GLN A 329 26.34 -25.49 7.10
N THR A 330 25.59 -24.39 7.07
CA THR A 330 24.14 -24.46 7.20
C THR A 330 23.64 -25.37 6.07
N PRO A 331 22.93 -26.46 6.36
CA PRO A 331 22.37 -27.34 5.33
C PRO A 331 21.20 -26.58 4.69
N GLY A 332 21.52 -25.70 3.75
CA GLY A 332 20.58 -24.90 3.00
C GLY A 332 19.82 -23.81 3.79
N PRO A 333 19.02 -23.01 3.06
CA PRO A 333 18.19 -21.91 3.60
C PRO A 333 17.02 -22.36 4.49
N GLN A 334 16.90 -23.66 4.77
CA GLN A 334 15.83 -24.25 5.56
C GLN A 334 16.16 -24.39 7.05
N PHE A 335 17.40 -24.16 7.47
CA PHE A 335 17.76 -24.28 8.88
C PHE A 335 17.08 -23.18 9.71
N PRO A 336 16.17 -23.51 10.65
CA PRO A 336 15.47 -22.51 11.42
C PRO A 336 16.42 -21.85 12.41
N TRP A 337 16.89 -20.64 12.07
CA TRP A 337 17.74 -19.77 12.88
C TRP A 337 17.23 -19.59 14.32
N ALA A 338 15.92 -19.67 14.55
CA ALA A 338 15.32 -19.64 15.89
C ALA A 338 15.85 -20.75 16.81
N TRP A 339 16.23 -21.92 16.27
CA TRP A 339 16.79 -23.01 17.06
C TRP A 339 18.28 -22.85 17.34
N ALA A 340 19.01 -22.15 16.46
CA ALA A 340 20.41 -21.78 16.71
C ALA A 340 20.54 -20.82 17.91
N GLU A 341 19.52 -19.98 18.15
CA GLU A 341 19.43 -19.12 19.34
C GLU A 341 18.84 -19.83 20.58
N GLY A 342 18.62 -21.15 20.54
CA GLY A 342 18.08 -21.92 21.67
C GLY A 342 16.60 -21.67 21.96
N ARG A 343 15.83 -21.07 21.04
CA ARG A 343 14.39 -20.88 21.22
C ARG A 343 13.62 -22.10 20.71
N ASP A 344 12.70 -22.60 21.53
CA ASP A 344 11.89 -23.78 21.22
C ASP A 344 10.73 -23.52 20.23
N ARG A 345 10.55 -22.29 19.73
CA ARG A 345 9.43 -21.90 18.87
C ARG A 345 9.90 -21.07 17.67
N ALA A 346 9.37 -21.36 16.48
CA ALA A 346 9.57 -20.53 15.29
C ALA A 346 8.71 -19.25 15.27
N VAL A 347 7.74 -19.13 16.19
CA VAL A 347 6.87 -17.95 16.29
C VAL A 347 7.44 -16.98 17.32
N ILE A 348 7.91 -15.82 16.85
CA ILE A 348 8.40 -14.74 17.71
C ILE A 348 7.27 -13.69 17.84
N PRO A 349 6.75 -13.42 19.06
CA PRO A 349 5.81 -12.33 19.28
C PRO A 349 6.57 -11.01 19.12
N LEU A 350 6.37 -10.32 18.00
CA LEU A 350 7.06 -9.07 17.68
C LEU A 350 6.09 -7.89 17.59
N GLY A 351 6.39 -6.80 18.31
CA GLY A 351 5.69 -5.53 18.24
C GLY A 351 6.08 -4.69 17.01
N SER A 352 5.21 -3.75 16.60
CA SER A 352 5.36 -2.95 15.35
C SER A 352 6.64 -2.13 15.23
N SER A 353 7.20 -1.64 16.35
CA SER A 353 8.47 -0.89 16.37
C SER A 353 9.71 -1.78 16.46
N VAL A 354 9.53 -3.04 16.86
CA VAL A 354 10.59 -4.06 16.89
C VAL A 354 10.73 -4.71 15.53
N LEU A 355 9.64 -4.85 14.77
CA LEU A 355 9.63 -5.41 13.41
C LEU A 355 10.55 -4.67 12.43
N THR A 356 10.56 -3.34 12.44
CA THR A 356 11.50 -2.54 11.63
C THR A 356 12.94 -2.70 12.12
N ARG A 357 13.15 -2.85 13.43
CA ARG A 357 14.48 -3.09 14.02
C ARG A 357 14.98 -4.51 13.76
N LEU A 358 14.09 -5.50 13.68
CA LEU A 358 14.39 -6.88 13.31
C LEU A 358 14.73 -6.96 11.82
N ALA A 359 14.00 -6.25 10.96
CA ALA A 359 14.41 -6.09 9.55
C ALA A 359 15.80 -5.43 9.44
N HIS A 360 16.08 -4.39 10.23
CA HIS A 360 17.44 -3.80 10.31
C HIS A 360 18.47 -4.75 10.93
N GLY A 361 18.10 -5.60 11.88
CA GLY A 361 18.96 -6.61 12.49
C GLY A 361 19.30 -7.73 11.51
N ILE A 362 18.31 -8.20 10.74
CA ILE A 362 18.50 -9.12 9.60
C ILE A 362 19.41 -8.45 8.55
N MET A 363 19.20 -7.16 8.25
CA MET A 363 20.06 -6.40 7.33
C MET A 363 21.50 -6.23 7.85
N ARG A 364 21.71 -5.99 9.14
CA ARG A 364 23.05 -5.88 9.76
C ARG A 364 23.74 -7.23 9.88
N ALA A 365 23.03 -8.28 10.30
CA ALA A 365 23.57 -9.64 10.35
C ALA A 365 23.99 -10.14 8.96
N ALA A 366 23.24 -9.77 7.91
CA ALA A 366 23.61 -10.05 6.52
C ALA A 366 24.84 -9.24 6.03
N HIS A 367 25.15 -8.11 6.68
CA HIS A 367 26.27 -7.23 6.35
C HIS A 367 27.55 -7.57 7.15
N ASP A 368 27.42 -8.00 8.41
CA ASP A 368 28.53 -8.11 9.37
C ASP A 368 29.22 -9.49 9.42
N HIS A 369 28.69 -10.51 8.73
CA HIS A 369 29.29 -11.87 8.68
C HIS A 369 29.76 -12.28 7.26
N PRO A 370 30.90 -11.77 6.78
CA PRO A 370 31.44 -12.07 5.44
C PRO A 370 31.90 -13.54 5.26
N ALA A 371 32.14 -14.29 6.34
CA ALA A 371 32.57 -15.69 6.23
C ALA A 371 31.43 -16.67 5.85
N GLN A 372 30.16 -16.25 5.93
CA GLN A 372 29.00 -17.03 5.46
C GLN A 372 28.75 -16.87 3.94
N GLN A 373 29.62 -16.13 3.23
CA GLN A 373 29.43 -15.66 1.85
C GLN A 373 29.90 -16.58 0.70
N LEU A 374 30.09 -17.89 0.86
CA LEU A 374 30.46 -18.70 -0.31
C LEU A 374 29.32 -18.93 -1.33
N ARG A 375 28.12 -18.37 -1.13
CA ARG A 375 27.08 -18.25 -2.18
C ARG A 375 26.33 -16.90 -2.27
N PHE A 376 26.57 -15.95 -1.36
CA PHE A 376 25.89 -14.65 -1.36
C PHE A 376 26.72 -13.59 -2.11
N ILE A 377 26.70 -13.66 -3.45
CA ILE A 377 27.42 -12.72 -4.33
C ILE A 377 26.64 -11.39 -4.44
N ARG A 378 27.39 -10.27 -4.47
CA ARG A 378 26.99 -8.90 -4.87
C ARG A 378 25.66 -8.81 -5.65
N GLY A 379 24.64 -8.17 -5.06
CA GLY A 379 23.37 -7.89 -5.75
C GLY A 379 22.09 -7.89 -4.91
N PHE A 380 22.19 -7.74 -3.58
CA PHE A 380 21.08 -7.88 -2.64
C PHE A 380 20.15 -6.66 -2.61
N SER A 381 18.85 -6.87 -2.37
CA SER A 381 17.91 -5.79 -2.05
C SER A 381 16.88 -6.27 -1.01
N VAL A 382 16.79 -5.54 0.11
CA VAL A 382 15.83 -5.79 1.18
C VAL A 382 14.74 -4.73 1.13
N LEU A 383 13.48 -5.16 1.03
CA LEU A 383 12.32 -4.28 0.95
C LEU A 383 11.43 -4.47 2.18
N ALA A 384 11.21 -3.39 2.93
CA ALA A 384 10.24 -3.33 4.02
C ALA A 384 9.17 -2.30 3.67
N CYS A 385 7.91 -2.71 3.61
CA CYS A 385 6.80 -1.83 3.26
C CYS A 385 5.90 -1.57 4.48
N LYS A 386 5.63 -0.28 4.78
CA LYS A 386 4.58 0.13 5.72
C LYS A 386 3.28 0.37 4.94
N PRO A 387 2.10 0.12 5.53
CA PRO A 387 0.82 0.34 4.84
C PRO A 387 0.69 1.79 4.35
N ALA A 388 0.36 1.99 3.07
CA ALA A 388 0.07 3.32 2.51
C ALA A 388 -1.07 4.03 3.26
N THR A 389 -2.00 3.26 3.84
CA THR A 389 -3.10 3.77 4.67
C THR A 389 -2.64 4.38 6.01
N GLN A 390 -1.45 4.04 6.53
CA GLN A 390 -0.89 4.70 7.71
C GLN A 390 -0.21 6.05 7.39
N LEU A 391 0.28 6.23 6.16
CA LEU A 391 0.78 7.53 5.69
C LEU A 391 -0.36 8.56 5.61
N ALA A 392 -1.57 8.13 5.25
CA ALA A 392 -2.76 8.99 5.26
C ALA A 392 -3.17 9.49 6.66
N ARG A 393 -2.80 8.77 7.75
CA ARG A 393 -3.05 9.24 9.13
C ARG A 393 -1.90 10.07 9.73
N LYS A 394 -0.71 10.10 9.12
CA LYS A 394 0.47 10.79 9.68
C LYS A 394 1.16 11.80 8.76
N GLY A 395 0.65 12.04 7.56
CA GLY A 395 1.22 13.04 6.68
C GLY A 395 0.38 13.26 5.43
N CYS A 396 -0.69 14.03 5.58
CA CYS A 396 -1.17 14.98 4.57
C CYS A 396 -1.58 16.25 5.31
#